data_AF-I4WKM4-F1
#
_entry.id   AF-I4WKM4-F1
#
_cell.length_a   1.000
_cell.length_b   1.000
_cell.length_c   1.000
_cell.angle_alpha   90.00
_cell.angle_beta   90.00
_cell.angle_gamma   90.00
#
_symmetry.space_group_name_H-M   'P 1'
#
loop_
_entity.id
_entity.type
_entity.pdbx_description
1 polymer ?
#
loop_
_entity_poly.entity_id
_entity_poly.type
_entity_poly.pdbx_seq_one_letter_code
_entity_poly.pdbx_strand_id
1 'polypeptide(L)' 'MEKCYGINAAQKNDCKAAGHSCAGQDTKARDPNSFVAVPKGLCEKIDGGKLEPALKG' A
#
# COMPACT_ATOMS: atom_id res chain seq x y z
N MET A 1 8.37 3.27 10.48
CA MET A 1 7.54 2.59 9.47
C MET A 1 7.45 3.51 8.26
N GLU A 2 7.52 2.95 7.06
CA GLU A 2 7.29 3.62 5.78
C GLU A 2 6.04 3.04 5.11
N LYS A 3 5.36 3.84 4.28
CA LYS A 3 4.23 3.35 3.50
C LYS A 3 4.78 2.67 2.25
N CYS A 4 4.47 1.40 2.09
CA CYS A 4 4.80 0.67 0.87
C CYS A 4 3.54 0.38 0.08
N TYR A 5 3.39 1.07 -1.05
CA TYR A 5 2.25 0.98 -1.95
C TYR A 5 2.40 -0.16 -2.93
N GLY A 6 1.28 -0.74 -3.36
CA GLY A 6 1.27 -1.80 -4.37
C GLY A 6 1.74 -3.16 -3.86
N ILE A 7 1.86 -3.35 -2.54
CA ILE A 7 2.28 -4.63 -1.93
C ILE A 7 1.20 -5.31 -1.10
N ASN A 8 0.03 -4.68 -0.94
CA ASN A 8 -1.06 -5.24 -0.16
C ASN A 8 -1.60 -6.52 -0.80
N ALA A 9 -2.05 -7.47 0.02
CA ALA A 9 -2.95 -8.52 -0.47
C ALA A 9 -4.39 -7.98 -0.48
N ALA A 10 -5.29 -8.71 -1.16
CA ALA A 10 -6.72 -8.40 -1.10
C ALA A 10 -7.18 -8.37 0.36
N GLN A 11 -7.86 -7.29 0.72
CA GLN A 11 -8.34 -6.96 2.07
C GLN A 11 -7.23 -6.93 3.13
N LYS A 12 -5.98 -6.70 2.74
CA LYS A 12 -4.82 -6.56 3.63
C LYS A 12 -4.03 -5.29 3.36
N ASN A 13 -4.74 -4.17 3.20
CA ASN A 13 -4.17 -2.83 3.17
C ASN A 13 -4.30 -2.14 4.54
N ASP A 14 -3.45 -1.17 4.82
CA ASP A 14 -3.56 -0.28 5.97
C ASP A 14 -4.53 0.88 5.73
N CYS A 15 -5.00 1.51 6.82
CA CYS A 15 -5.88 2.69 6.79
C CYS A 15 -5.19 3.90 6.14
N LYS A 16 -5.99 4.86 5.63
CA LYS A 16 -5.53 6.11 4.99
C LYS A 16 -4.81 5.91 3.64
N ALA A 17 -5.25 4.92 2.87
CA ALA A 17 -4.89 4.76 1.46
C ALA A 17 -5.70 5.74 0.59
N ALA A 18 -5.21 6.08 -0.61
CA ALA A 18 -5.97 6.90 -1.54
C ALA A 18 -7.14 6.07 -2.10
N GLY A 19 -8.38 6.49 -1.84
CA GLY A 19 -9.60 5.81 -2.32
C GLY A 19 -10.37 5.00 -1.27
N HIS A 20 -9.77 4.65 -0.13
CA HIS A 20 -10.44 3.92 0.96
C HIS A 20 -9.98 4.40 2.34
N SER A 21 -10.91 4.56 3.28
CA SER A 21 -10.62 5.15 4.59
C SER A 21 -10.08 4.16 5.61
N CYS A 22 -10.40 2.87 5.50
CA CYS A 22 -10.09 1.85 6.51
C CYS A 22 -9.27 0.66 5.97
N ALA A 23 -8.57 0.00 6.91
CA ALA A 23 -7.81 -1.20 6.66
C ALA A 23 -8.72 -2.34 6.19
N GLY A 24 -8.23 -3.15 5.26
CA GLY A 24 -8.91 -4.30 4.70
C GLY A 24 -10.11 -4.01 3.80
N GLN A 25 -10.33 -2.76 3.40
CA GLN A 25 -11.39 -2.39 2.46
C GLN A 25 -10.98 -2.56 1.00
N ASP A 26 -9.69 -2.54 0.71
CA ASP A 26 -9.23 -2.72 -0.65
C ASP A 26 -9.37 -4.19 -1.04
N THR A 27 -10.28 -4.48 -1.95
CA THR A 27 -10.54 -5.85 -2.43
C THR A 27 -9.49 -6.31 -3.45
N LYS A 28 -8.64 -5.42 -3.95
CA LYS A 28 -7.61 -5.74 -4.92
C LYS A 28 -6.31 -6.10 -4.20
N ALA A 29 -5.63 -7.12 -4.71
CA ALA A 29 -4.24 -7.34 -4.37
C ALA A 29 -3.37 -6.39 -5.20
N ARG A 30 -2.27 -5.92 -4.60
CA ARG A 30 -1.24 -5.10 -5.23
C ARG A 30 -1.81 -3.79 -5.80
N ASP A 31 -2.80 -3.20 -5.14
CA ASP A 31 -3.35 -1.93 -5.59
C ASP A 31 -2.29 -0.83 -5.38
N PRO A 32 -1.91 -0.10 -6.44
CA PRO A 32 -0.87 0.90 -6.36
C PRO A 32 -1.26 2.15 -5.56
N ASN A 33 -2.51 2.26 -5.08
CA ASN A 33 -2.99 3.33 -4.20
C ASN A 33 -3.14 2.89 -2.74
N SER A 34 -3.13 1.59 -2.51
CA SER A 34 -3.12 0.99 -1.18
C SER A 34 -1.70 0.74 -0.70
N PHE A 35 -1.49 0.89 0.59
CA PHE A 35 -0.19 0.62 1.20
C PHE A 35 -0.28 -0.36 2.36
N VAL A 36 0.89 -0.92 2.69
CA VAL A 36 1.16 -1.60 3.94
C VAL A 36 2.30 -0.87 4.64
N ALA A 37 2.17 -0.63 5.94
CA ALA A 37 3.20 -0.03 6.77
C ALA A 37 4.31 -1.05 7.06
N VAL A 38 5.50 -0.78 6.56
CA VAL A 38 6.66 -1.68 6.69
C VAL A 38 7.83 -0.99 7.41
N PRO A 39 8.82 -1.72 7.93
CA PRO A 39 10.09 -1.13 8.37
C PRO A 39 10.76 -0.34 7.24
N LYS A 40 11.49 0.73 7.58
CA LYS A 40 12.19 1.55 6.59
C LYS A 40 13.21 0.72 5.80
N GLY A 41 13.27 0.93 4.49
CA GLY A 41 14.16 0.20 3.59
C GLY A 41 13.71 -1.23 3.26
N LEU A 42 12.53 -1.66 3.72
CA LEU A 42 11.94 -2.93 3.28
C LEU A 42 11.17 -2.75 1.98
N CYS A 43 10.52 -1.60 1.76
CA CYS A 43 9.69 -1.40 0.59
C CYS A 43 10.48 -1.55 -0.73
N GLU A 44 11.70 -1.03 -0.77
CA GLU A 44 12.60 -1.12 -1.92
C GLU A 44 13.08 -2.55 -2.22
N LYS A 45 12.98 -3.45 -1.24
CA LYS A 45 13.34 -4.87 -1.38
C LYS A 45 12.16 -5.74 -1.80
N ILE A 46 10.95 -5.18 -1.79
CA ILE A 46 9.74 -5.88 -2.21
C ILE A 46 9.51 -5.56 -3.68
N ASP A 47 9.45 -6.60 -4.51
CA ASP A 47 9.13 -6.45 -5.92
C ASP A 47 7.82 -5.65 -6.09
N GLY A 48 7.81 -4.66 -6.97
CA GLY A 48 6.68 -3.76 -7.23
C GLY A 48 6.28 -2.83 -6.08
N GLY A 49 7.02 -2.80 -4.96
CA GLY A 49 6.81 -1.85 -3.88
C GLY A 49 7.16 -0.42 -4.28
N LYS A 50 6.33 0.54 -3.87
CA LYS A 50 6.59 1.98 -4.09
C LYS A 50 6.41 2.78 -2.82
N LEU A 51 7.21 3.82 -2.63
CA LEU A 51 7.08 4.74 -1.49
C LEU A 51 5.99 5.79 -1.69
N GLU A 52 5.45 5.91 -2.91
CA GLU A 52 4.39 6.83 -3.28
C GLU A 52 3.21 6.08 -3.94
N PRO A 53 1.96 6.55 -3.75
CA PRO A 53 0.79 6.01 -4.44
C PRO A 53 0.81 6.36 -5.94
N ALA A 54 0.13 5.57 -6.78
CA ALA A 54 0.06 5.84 -8.22
C ALA A 54 -0.88 7.00 -8.59
N LEU A 55 -2.01 7.16 -7.89
CA LEU A 55 -2.88 8.31 -8.09
C LEU A 55 -2.43 9.44 -7.16
N LYS A 56 -1.75 10.43 -7.74
CA LYS A 56 -1.72 11.79 -7.21
C LYS A 56 -3.08 12.41 -7.49
N GLY A 57 -4.04 12.14 -6.61
CA GLY A 57 -5.24 12.98 -6.46
C GLY A 57 -4.86 14.28 -5.77
#